data_AF-A0AAN6Z6Y3-F1
#
_entry.id   AF-A0AAN6Z6Y3-F1
#
_cell.length_a   1.000
_cell.length_b   1.000
_cell.length_c   1.000
_cell.angle_alpha   90.00
_cell.angle_beta   90.00
_cell.angle_gamma   90.00
#
_symmetry.space_group_name_H-M   'P 1'
#
loop_
_entity.id
_entity.type
_entity.pdbx_description
1 polymer ?
#
loop_
_entity_poly.entity_id
_entity_poly.type
_entity_poly.pdbx_seq_one_letter_code
_entity_poly.pdbx_strand_id
1 'polypeptide(L)'
;MNRQSHYSTPKKARIRGTIDYLESRRIPHFKSDVFRFHGASQRSGWRALAEPEDTGDRSFHSTCSETRGRKRKLSKQDLAQIERFLEHNGFDGRTVP
;
A
#
# COMPACT_ATOMS: atom_id res chain seq x y z
N MET A 1 22.53 3.33 7.54
CA MET A 1 21.52 2.30 7.16
C MET A 1 20.19 2.65 7.82
N ASN A 2 19.26 3.29 7.11
CA ASN A 2 17.98 3.72 7.68
C ASN A 2 16.88 2.73 7.28
N ARG A 3 16.64 1.71 8.10
CA ARG A 3 15.53 0.76 7.95
C ARG A 3 14.25 1.44 8.44
N GLN A 4 13.68 2.37 7.67
CA GLN A 4 12.30 2.80 7.89
C GLN A 4 11.36 1.68 7.44
N SER A 5 11.20 0.73 8.34
CA SER A 5 10.37 -0.43 8.18
C SER A 5 8.91 -0.04 8.06
N HIS A 6 8.25 -0.72 7.14
CA HIS A 6 6.84 -0.61 6.74
C HIS A 6 5.83 -0.95 7.86
N TYR A 7 6.19 -0.83 9.15
CA TYR A 7 5.37 -1.20 10.32
C TYR A 7 4.31 -0.16 10.68
N SER A 8 4.09 0.89 9.87
CA SER A 8 3.00 1.83 10.09
C SER A 8 1.62 1.18 9.87
N THR A 9 1.50 0.25 8.90
CA THR A 9 0.20 -0.36 8.55
C THR A 9 -0.38 -1.21 9.68
N PRO A 10 0.36 -2.15 10.32
CA PRO A 10 -0.20 -2.96 11.40
C PRO A 10 -0.68 -2.10 12.58
N LYS A 11 0.05 -1.03 12.90
CA LYS A 11 -0.29 -0.10 13.98
C LYS A 11 -1.59 0.66 13.71
N LYS A 12 -1.76 1.19 12.50
CA LYS A 12 -2.99 1.87 12.07
C LYS A 12 -4.19 0.93 12.10
N ALA A 13 -4.03 -0.30 11.58
CA ALA A 13 -5.09 -1.30 11.56
C ALA A 13 -5.55 -1.68 12.98
N ARG A 14 -4.62 -1.85 13.93
CA ARG A 14 -4.96 -2.11 15.34
C ARG A 14 -5.74 -0.97 15.97
N ILE A 15 -5.34 0.28 15.72
CA ILE A 15 -6.04 1.46 16.25
C ILE A 15 -7.48 1.50 15.73
N ARG A 16 -7.69 1.29 14.42
CA ARG A 16 -9.03 1.21 13.82
C ARG A 16 -9.85 0.10 14.42
N GLY A 17 -9.37 -1.15 14.34
CA GLY A 17 -10.12 -2.30 14.84
C GLY A 17 -10.46 -2.20 16.33
N THR A 18 -9.60 -1.56 17.13
CA THR A 18 -9.92 -1.30 18.55
C THR A 18 -11.08 -0.31 18.68
N ILE A 19 -11.05 0.80 17.93
CA ILE A 19 -12.13 1.81 17.95
C ILE A 19 -13.43 1.21 17.40
N ASP A 20 -13.38 0.48 16.29
CA ASP A 20 -14.55 -0.18 15.69
C ASP A 20 -15.17 -1.18 16.67
N TYR A 21 -14.35 -1.94 17.39
CA TYR A 21 -14.82 -2.83 18.45
C TYR A 21 -15.49 -2.06 19.60
N LEU A 22 -14.88 -0.99 20.09
CA LEU A 22 -15.43 -0.21 21.20
C LEU A 22 -16.74 0.50 20.81
N GLU A 23 -16.80 1.07 19.60
CA GLU A 23 -17.99 1.72 19.04
C GLU A 23 -19.12 0.69 18.81
N SER A 24 -18.81 -0.48 18.21
CA SER A 24 -19.81 -1.54 17.98
C SER A 24 -20.36 -2.13 19.28
N ARG A 25 -19.55 -2.21 20.33
CA ARG A 25 -19.97 -2.63 21.67
C ARG A 25 -20.58 -1.51 22.52
N ARG A 26 -20.65 -0.27 22.00
CA ARG A 26 -21.10 0.93 22.71
C ARG A 26 -20.36 1.16 24.04
N ILE A 27 -19.08 0.82 24.09
CA ILE A 27 -18.24 1.04 25.26
C ILE A 27 -17.75 2.51 25.22
N PRO A 28 -18.03 3.31 26.27
CA PRO A 28 -17.51 4.66 26.37
C PRO A 28 -15.98 4.65 26.37
N HIS A 29 -15.38 5.44 25.48
CA HIS A 29 -13.92 5.51 25.35
C HIS A 29 -13.49 6.86 24.81
N PHE A 30 -12.24 7.23 25.09
CA PHE A 30 -11.60 8.36 24.43
C PHE A 30 -10.61 7.83 23.37
N LYS A 31 -10.73 8.33 22.13
CA LYS A 31 -9.82 7.93 21.03
C LYS A 31 -8.36 8.25 21.37
N SER A 32 -8.12 9.29 22.18
CA SER A 32 -6.80 9.64 22.72
C SER A 32 -6.17 8.53 23.57
N ASP A 33 -6.97 7.80 24.35
CA ASP A 33 -6.49 6.69 25.18
C ASP A 33 -6.10 5.48 24.32
N VAL A 34 -6.90 5.20 23.29
CA VAL A 34 -6.57 4.15 22.30
C VAL A 34 -5.26 4.49 21.58
N PHE A 35 -5.07 5.75 21.19
CA PHE A 35 -3.82 6.18 20.55
C PHE A 35 -2.63 6.00 21.49
N ARG A 36 -2.77 6.43 22.75
CA ARG A 36 -1.72 6.29 23.79
C ARG A 36 -1.38 4.84 24.06
N PHE A 37 -2.38 3.95 24.18
CA PHE A 37 -2.19 2.52 24.37
C PHE A 37 -1.34 1.90 23.24
N HIS A 38 -1.64 2.28 21.99
CA HIS A 38 -0.86 1.83 20.83
C HIS A 38 0.43 2.65 20.63
N GLY A 39 0.76 3.62 21.49
CA GLY A 39 1.94 4.47 21.37
C GLY A 39 1.94 5.38 20.13
N ALA A 40 0.77 5.80 19.65
CA ALA A 40 0.60 6.76 18.56
C ALA A 40 0.42 8.18 19.10
N SER A 41 1.06 9.16 18.46
CA SER A 41 0.76 10.58 18.73
C SER A 41 -0.66 10.92 18.26
N GLN A 42 -1.28 11.94 18.86
CA GLN A 42 -2.63 12.39 18.47
C GLN A 42 -2.76 12.59 16.96
N ARG A 43 -1.82 13.32 16.36
CA ARG A 43 -1.78 13.55 14.91
C ARG A 43 -1.73 12.25 14.10
N SER A 44 -0.95 11.27 14.56
CA SER A 44 -0.81 9.99 13.87
C SER A 44 -2.03 9.09 14.04
N GLY A 45 -2.67 9.12 15.22
CA GLY A 45 -3.92 8.44 15.50
C GLY A 45 -5.06 8.95 14.64
N TRP A 46 -5.23 10.27 14.55
CA TRP A 46 -6.22 10.89 13.66
C TRP A 46 -5.95 10.60 12.19
N ARG A 47 -4.68 10.62 11.75
CA ARG A 47 -4.34 10.20 10.38
C ARG A 47 -4.69 8.74 10.13
N ALA A 48 -4.52 7.88 11.14
CA ALA A 48 -4.92 6.48 11.05
C ALA A 48 -6.43 6.34 10.84
N LEU A 49 -7.26 7.23 11.40
CA LEU A 49 -8.71 7.18 11.21
C LEU A 49 -9.19 7.86 9.92
N ALA A 50 -8.49 8.89 9.44
CA ALA A 50 -8.90 9.70 8.29
C ALA A 50 -8.60 9.05 6.92
N GLU A 51 -7.61 8.15 6.84
CA GLU A 51 -7.31 7.45 5.58
C GLU A 51 -8.46 6.48 5.23
N PRO A 52 -9.10 6.55 4.05
CA PRO A 52 -10.14 5.59 3.68
C PRO A 52 -9.53 4.17 3.61
N GLU A 53 -10.33 3.15 3.97
CA GLU A 53 -9.94 1.74 3.82
C GLU A 53 -9.54 1.43 2.36
N ASP A 54 -10.17 2.13 1.41
CA ASP A 54 -9.93 2.09 -0.03
C ASP A 54 -8.62 2.70 -0.52
N THR A 55 -7.62 2.91 0.35
CA THR A 55 -6.24 3.13 -0.14
C THR A 55 -5.64 1.79 -0.60
N GLY A 56 -6.30 1.19 -1.59
CA GLY A 56 -5.98 -0.04 -2.30
C GLY A 56 -6.04 -1.28 -1.42
N ASP A 57 -6.96 -2.18 -1.74
CA ASP A 57 -6.69 -3.61 -1.57
C ASP A 57 -5.27 -3.86 -2.11
N ARG A 58 -4.34 -4.22 -1.22
CA ARG A 58 -2.93 -4.44 -1.59
C ARG A 58 -2.74 -5.77 -2.33
N SER A 59 -3.80 -6.55 -2.44
CA SER A 59 -3.83 -7.86 -3.09
C SER A 59 -3.98 -7.72 -4.61
N PHE A 60 -4.57 -6.63 -5.10
CA PHE A 60 -4.74 -6.36 -6.52
C PHE A 60 -4.10 -5.02 -6.88
N HIS A 61 -3.60 -4.91 -8.11
CA HIS A 61 -2.88 -3.74 -8.62
C HIS A 61 -3.42 -2.43 -8.06
N SER A 62 -2.60 -1.71 -7.30
CA SER A 62 -2.98 -0.44 -6.69
C SER A 62 -3.46 0.51 -7.79
N THR A 63 -4.73 0.90 -7.75
CA THR A 63 -5.36 1.85 -8.68
C THR A 63 -4.84 3.27 -8.52
N CYS A 64 -4.05 3.53 -7.47
CA CYS A 64 -3.38 4.81 -7.26
C CYS A 64 -2.22 5.00 -8.26
N SER A 65 -2.07 6.23 -8.74
CA SER A 65 -0.92 6.61 -9.56
C SER A 65 0.37 6.41 -8.75
N GLU A 66 1.32 5.66 -9.32
CA GLU A 66 2.61 5.41 -8.69
C GLU A 66 3.33 6.74 -8.45
N THR A 67 3.41 7.13 -7.17
CA THR A 67 3.96 8.41 -6.72
C THR A 67 5.46 8.35 -6.44
N ARG A 68 6.08 7.18 -6.63
CA ARG A 68 7.53 7.01 -6.53
C ARG A 68 8.19 7.67 -7.74
N GLY A 69 8.95 8.73 -7.50
CA GLY A 69 9.56 9.58 -8.53
C GLY A 69 10.63 8.95 -9.43
N ARG A 70 10.72 7.62 -9.53
CA ARG A 70 11.60 6.97 -10.51
C ARG A 70 10.85 6.89 -11.83
N LYS A 71 11.21 7.76 -12.77
CA LYS A 71 10.71 7.70 -14.15
C LYS A 71 10.87 6.27 -14.68
N ARG A 72 9.82 5.76 -15.33
CA ARG A 72 9.87 4.45 -15.99
C ARG A 72 11.00 4.48 -17.03
N LYS A 73 11.87 3.47 -17.02
CA LYS A 73 12.97 3.36 -18.00
C LYS A 73 12.46 3.04 -19.40
N LEU A 74 11.29 2.40 -19.48
CA LEU A 74 10.66 1.96 -20.72
C LEU A 74 9.32 2.68 -20.87
N SER A 75 9.08 3.16 -22.09
CA SER A 75 7.81 3.70 -22.53
C SER A 75 6.79 2.58 -22.74
N LYS A 76 5.49 2.93 -22.89
CA LYS A 76 4.47 1.94 -23.26
C LYS A 76 4.73 1.32 -24.65
N GLN A 77 5.32 2.09 -25.55
CA GLN A 77 5.66 1.62 -26.89
C GLN A 77 6.82 0.62 -26.84
N ASP A 78 7.80 0.86 -25.97
CA ASP A 78 8.94 -0.05 -25.78
C ASP A 78 8.47 -1.40 -25.23
N LEU A 79 7.50 -1.39 -24.31
CA LEU A 79 6.89 -2.61 -23.78
C LEU A 79 6.17 -3.41 -24.88
N ALA A 80 5.40 -2.74 -25.74
CA ALA A 80 4.71 -3.39 -26.86
C ALA A 80 5.70 -3.98 -27.89
N GLN A 81 6.86 -3.32 -28.09
CA GLN A 81 7.92 -3.86 -28.94
C GLN A 81 8.57 -5.10 -28.33
N ILE A 82 8.83 -5.10 -27.02
CA ILE A 82 9.37 -6.26 -26.31
C ILE A 82 8.40 -7.44 -26.35
N GLU A 83 7.11 -7.19 -26.17
CA GLU A 83 6.05 -8.21 -26.26
C GLU A 83 6.01 -8.84 -27.65
N ARG A 84 5.97 -8.01 -28.70
CA ARG A 84 6.05 -8.49 -30.09
C ARG A 84 7.34 -9.27 -30.38
N PHE A 85 8.47 -8.85 -29.82
CA PHE A 85 9.75 -9.55 -29.98
C PHE A 85 9.71 -10.94 -29.34
N LEU A 86 9.15 -11.06 -28.13
CA LEU A 86 8.99 -12.32 -27.41
C LEU A 86 8.03 -13.28 -28.13
N GLU A 87 6.93 -12.76 -28.67
CA GLU A 87 5.98 -13.55 -29.47
C GLU A 87 6.61 -14.09 -30.75
N HIS A 88 7.42 -13.28 -31.44
CA HIS A 88 7.99 -13.65 -32.73
C HIS A 88 9.23 -14.55 -32.63
N ASN A 89 10.13 -14.28 -31.67
CA ASN A 89 11.43 -14.95 -31.60
C ASN A 89 11.54 -15.97 -30.46
N GLY A 90 10.50 -16.10 -29.64
CA GLY A 90 10.50 -16.91 -28.43
C GLY A 90 11.43 -16.37 -27.34
N PHE A 91 11.27 -16.88 -26.13
CA PHE A 91 12.07 -16.46 -24.96
C PHE A 91 13.58 -16.75 -25.12
N ASP A 92 13.91 -17.83 -25.83
CA ASP A 92 15.30 -18.27 -26.07
C ASP A 92 16.00 -17.50 -27.20
N GLY A 93 15.30 -16.67 -27.97
CA GLY A 93 15.88 -15.90 -29.09
C GLY A 93 16.57 -16.77 -30.15
N ARG A 94 16.18 -18.06 -30.24
CA ARG A 94 16.77 -19.01 -31.17
C ARG A 94 16.11 -18.85 -32.52
N THR A 95 16.78 -18.14 -33.42
CA THR A 95 16.52 -18.24 -34.85
C THR A 95 16.90 -19.66 -35.28
N VAL A 96 15.90 -20.47 -35.64
CA VAL A 96 16.16 -21.71 -36.38
C VAL A 96 16.60 -21.27 -37.79
N PRO A 97 17.78 -21.67 -38.26
CA PRO A 97 18.30 -21.28 -39.58
C PRO A 97 17.43 -21.77 -40.73
#